data_AF-A0A944BTT6-F1
#
_entry.id   AF-A0A944BTT6-F1
#
_cell.length_a   1.000
_cell.length_b   1.000
_cell.length_c   1.000
_cell.angle_alpha   90.00
_cell.angle_beta   90.00
_cell.angle_gamma   90.00
#
_symmetry.space_group_name_H-M   'P 1'
#
loop_
_entity.id
_entity.type
_entity.pdbx_description
1 polymer ?
#
loop_
_entity_poly.entity_id
_entity_poly.type
_entity_poly.pdbx_seq_one_letter_code
_entity_poly.pdbx_strand_id
1 'polypeptide(L)'
;MKKDQNSTNKTSVEKKPFFTKELIKESLIAFAFIFLFALLGVLLYAVQIISTKRFNPVEITYSQGKTILFSGSFALAGFVISLFLTIFFFLSLIFAKPSGTPPNIGKKGKNLIFLGVLSLFGILAYLVISIFLTTLEVSNSMSLFIAGVLTFTYDYLIYKLYLEEKTFSNALFWEIFRFAIVGLIAAVFDFLLCFLFQFYVFQGNTAWYVSGISTAMGFTVGVVINYLMSTYMVYKNAKSDTSKTIKGMAMFLILAIIGLLIGIAIQYVLYDLFNLKLGITLFSYPICFVLRTLIVMVYNYISRKIFIYR
;
A
#
# COMPACT_ATOMS: atom_id res chain seq x y z
N MET A 1 -47.87 -45.46 10.55
CA MET A 1 -46.90 -44.87 9.60
C MET A 1 -47.16 -43.36 9.60
N LYS A 2 -46.60 -42.56 10.51
CA LYS A 2 -45.22 -42.06 10.62
C LYS A 2 -44.73 -41.34 9.34
N LYS A 3 -44.40 -40.06 9.55
CA LYS A 3 -43.51 -39.15 8.77
C LYS A 3 -44.16 -38.34 7.63
N ASP A 4 -43.91 -37.05 7.47
CA ASP A 4 -43.06 -36.11 8.20
C ASP A 4 -43.56 -34.68 7.94
N GLN A 5 -43.61 -33.90 9.02
CA GLN A 5 -43.58 -32.43 8.97
C GLN A 5 -42.25 -32.02 8.34
N ASN A 6 -42.29 -31.11 7.37
CA ASN A 6 -41.14 -30.24 7.12
C ASN A 6 -41.63 -28.85 6.77
N SER A 7 -41.84 -28.09 7.85
CA SER A 7 -41.88 -26.65 7.86
C SER A 7 -40.62 -26.10 7.18
N THR A 8 -40.82 -25.41 6.06
CA THR A 8 -39.85 -24.49 5.49
C THR A 8 -39.61 -23.35 6.47
N ASN A 9 -38.70 -23.57 7.43
CA ASN A 9 -38.03 -22.52 8.16
C ASN A 9 -37.15 -21.74 7.18
N LYS A 10 -37.74 -20.75 6.52
CA LYS A 10 -37.00 -19.57 6.07
C LYS A 10 -36.48 -18.90 7.33
N THR A 11 -35.27 -19.27 7.75
CA THR A 11 -34.49 -18.47 8.70
C THR A 11 -34.28 -17.11 8.05
N SER A 12 -35.14 -16.17 8.43
CA SER A 12 -34.91 -14.75 8.22
C SER A 12 -33.52 -14.44 8.77
N VAL A 13 -32.59 -14.18 7.87
CA VAL A 13 -31.28 -13.59 8.21
C VAL A 13 -31.60 -12.23 8.82
N GLU A 14 -31.78 -12.22 10.13
CA GLU A 14 -31.99 -11.03 10.92
C GLU A 14 -30.76 -10.15 10.69
N LYS A 15 -30.93 -9.08 9.88
CA LYS A 15 -29.89 -8.08 9.65
C LYS A 15 -29.65 -7.41 10.99
N LYS A 16 -28.70 -7.94 11.76
CA LYS A 16 -28.20 -7.29 12.98
C LYS A 16 -27.88 -5.84 12.62
N PRO A 17 -28.33 -4.86 13.41
CA PRO A 17 -28.11 -3.46 13.11
C PRO A 17 -26.60 -3.22 12.93
N PHE A 18 -26.25 -2.49 11.86
CA PHE A 18 -24.87 -2.22 11.46
C PHE A 18 -24.04 -1.53 12.57
N PHE A 19 -24.70 -0.92 13.55
CA PHE A 19 -24.10 -0.36 14.77
C PHE A 19 -24.64 -1.07 16.01
N THR A 20 -23.90 -2.04 16.54
CA THR A 20 -24.13 -2.61 17.87
C THR A 20 -23.31 -1.84 18.91
N LYS A 21 -23.78 -1.76 20.17
CA LYS A 21 -23.01 -1.15 21.29
C LYS A 21 -21.61 -1.75 21.44
N GLU A 22 -21.45 -3.03 21.10
CA GLU A 22 -20.18 -3.74 21.10
C GLU A 22 -19.21 -3.23 20.03
N LEU A 23 -19.71 -2.97 18.81
CA LEU A 23 -18.90 -2.42 17.71
C LEU A 23 -18.39 -1.00 18.04
N ILE A 24 -19.21 -0.19 18.70
CA ILE A 24 -18.82 1.17 19.13
C ILE A 24 -17.72 1.09 20.18
N LYS A 25 -17.85 0.21 21.18
CA LYS A 25 -16.80 0.00 22.20
C LYS A 25 -15.50 -0.49 21.58
N GLU A 26 -15.55 -1.47 20.68
CA GLU A 26 -14.38 -1.98 19.96
C GLU A 26 -13.68 -0.87 19.17
N SER A 27 -14.45 -0.05 18.45
CA SER A 27 -13.92 1.05 17.64
C SER A 27 -13.27 2.15 18.50
N LEU A 28 -13.86 2.46 19.66
CA LEU A 28 -13.29 3.42 20.63
C LEU A 28 -11.98 2.92 21.22
N ILE A 29 -11.91 1.62 21.59
CA ILE A 29 -10.68 1.00 22.08
C ILE A 29 -9.60 1.03 20.99
N ALA A 30 -9.95 0.67 19.76
CA ALA A 30 -9.03 0.71 18.62
C ALA A 30 -8.47 2.13 18.39
N PHE A 31 -9.35 3.13 18.39
CA PHE A 31 -8.96 4.53 18.24
C PHE A 31 -8.01 4.97 19.38
N ALA A 32 -8.31 4.59 20.62
CA ALA A 32 -7.45 4.90 21.77
C ALA A 32 -6.05 4.28 21.64
N PHE A 33 -5.96 3.01 21.22
CA PHE A 33 -4.67 2.35 20.98
C PHE A 33 -3.88 3.03 19.85
N ILE A 34 -4.53 3.30 18.71
CA ILE A 34 -3.90 3.97 17.56
C ILE A 34 -3.34 5.33 17.99
N PHE A 35 -4.14 6.13 18.69
CA PHE A 35 -3.75 7.47 19.11
C PHE A 35 -2.63 7.44 20.16
N LEU A 36 -2.71 6.52 21.13
CA LEU A 36 -1.68 6.32 22.15
C LEU A 36 -0.33 5.97 21.51
N PHE A 37 -0.31 5.02 20.57
CA PHE A 37 0.92 4.60 19.90
C PHE A 37 1.48 5.68 18.97
N ALA A 38 0.62 6.46 18.30
CA ALA A 38 1.05 7.62 17.54
C ALA A 38 1.73 8.67 18.44
N LEU A 39 1.18 8.95 19.62
CA LEU A 39 1.79 9.85 20.61
C LEU A 39 3.09 9.30 21.20
N LEU A 40 3.16 7.99 21.46
CA LEU A 40 4.40 7.33 21.89
C LEU A 40 5.53 7.51 20.87
N GLY A 41 5.23 7.48 19.56
CA GLY A 41 6.21 7.79 18.53
C GLY A 41 6.81 9.18 18.64
N VAL A 42 5.97 10.18 18.92
CA VAL A 42 6.42 11.55 19.18
C VAL A 42 7.26 11.63 20.44
N LEU A 43 6.85 10.94 21.50
CA LEU A 43 7.58 10.92 22.77
C LEU A 43 8.98 10.28 22.61
N LEU A 44 9.07 9.13 21.95
CA LEU A 44 10.36 8.45 21.71
C LEU A 44 11.31 9.33 20.89
N TYR A 45 10.78 10.09 19.94
CA TYR A 45 11.54 11.09 19.20
C TYR A 45 12.00 12.26 20.09
N ALA A 46 11.10 12.79 20.94
CA ALA A 46 11.41 13.91 21.84
C ALA A 46 12.48 13.56 22.89
N VAL A 47 12.51 12.32 23.36
CA VAL A 47 13.52 11.80 24.31
C VAL A 47 14.90 11.64 23.64
N GLN A 48 15.03 11.84 22.32
CA GLN A 48 16.28 11.72 21.57
C GLN A 48 16.97 10.36 21.75
N ILE A 49 16.19 9.27 21.80
CA ILE A 49 16.73 7.90 21.86
C ILE A 49 17.70 7.65 20.70
N ILE A 50 17.48 8.30 19.56
CA ILE A 50 18.42 8.41 18.45
C ILE A 50 18.81 9.87 18.32
N SER A 51 20.11 10.16 18.45
CA SER A 51 20.63 11.53 18.38
C SER A 51 20.41 12.12 16.99
N THR A 52 19.45 13.02 16.86
CA THR A 52 19.16 13.78 15.63
C THR A 52 19.91 15.12 15.58
N LYS A 53 20.81 15.38 16.53
CA LYS A 53 21.53 16.66 16.70
C LYS A 53 22.39 17.07 15.51
N ARG A 54 22.73 16.15 14.61
CA ARG A 54 23.37 16.47 13.33
C ARG A 54 22.32 16.45 12.23
N PHE A 55 22.01 17.64 11.72
CA PHE A 55 21.33 17.79 10.44
C PHE A 55 22.29 17.25 9.37
N ASN A 56 22.08 16.00 8.97
CA ASN A 56 22.75 15.39 7.83
C ASN A 56 21.76 15.44 6.67
N PRO A 57 21.77 16.51 5.86
CA PRO A 57 20.87 16.59 4.71
C PRO A 57 21.22 15.47 3.74
N VAL A 58 20.21 14.70 3.39
CA VAL A 58 20.25 13.75 2.28
C VAL A 58 19.51 14.42 1.13
N GLU A 59 20.23 14.66 0.05
CA GLU A 59 19.71 15.26 -1.16
C GLU A 59 19.43 14.15 -2.18
N ILE A 60 18.17 14.01 -2.59
CA ILE A 60 17.78 13.16 -3.70
C ILE A 60 17.36 14.05 -4.87
N THR A 61 18.21 14.13 -5.88
CA THR A 61 17.90 14.80 -7.15
C THR A 61 17.06 13.87 -8.01
N TYR A 62 15.79 14.23 -8.26
CA TYR A 62 14.88 13.42 -9.08
C TYR A 62 14.60 14.03 -10.45
N SER A 63 14.94 15.31 -10.66
CA SER A 63 14.81 16.02 -11.94
C SER A 63 15.74 17.25 -11.95
N GLN A 64 16.02 17.82 -13.12
CA GLN A 64 16.92 18.96 -13.25
C GLN A 64 16.52 20.11 -12.30
N GLY A 65 17.41 20.43 -11.36
CA GLY A 65 17.22 21.52 -10.38
C GLY A 65 16.20 21.24 -9.28
N LYS A 66 15.62 20.03 -9.18
CA LYS A 66 14.67 19.67 -8.12
C LYS A 66 15.25 18.58 -7.22
N THR A 67 15.63 19.00 -6.01
CA THR A 67 16.15 18.14 -4.96
C THR A 67 15.11 17.97 -3.86
N ILE A 68 14.95 16.74 -3.37
CA ILE A 68 14.26 16.49 -2.10
C ILE A 68 15.34 16.49 -1.03
N LEU A 69 15.26 17.48 -0.14
CA LEU A 69 16.11 17.61 1.03
C LEU A 69 15.37 16.99 2.22
N PHE A 70 15.95 15.98 2.84
CA PHE A 70 15.44 15.45 4.11
C PHE A 70 16.58 15.13 5.06
N SER A 71 16.31 15.16 6.36
CA SER A 71 17.30 14.80 7.35
C SER A 71 17.45 13.28 7.43
N GLY A 72 18.64 12.77 7.09
CA GLY A 72 18.94 11.33 7.18
C GLY A 72 18.85 10.81 8.62
N SER A 73 19.19 11.63 9.62
CA SER A 73 19.04 11.29 11.03
C SER A 73 17.58 11.20 11.46
N PHE A 74 16.71 12.04 10.89
CA PHE A 74 15.26 11.94 11.08
C PHE A 74 14.67 10.67 10.45
N ALA A 75 15.06 10.36 9.21
CA ALA A 75 14.60 9.15 8.52
C ALA A 75 14.98 7.88 9.28
N LEU A 76 16.23 7.80 9.77
CA LEU A 76 16.70 6.69 10.58
C LEU A 76 15.93 6.60 11.91
N ALA A 77 15.72 7.73 12.58
CA ALA A 77 14.92 7.78 13.81
C ALA A 77 13.49 7.28 13.57
N GLY A 78 12.83 7.77 12.52
CA GLY A 78 11.49 7.32 12.12
C GLY A 78 11.42 5.82 11.84
N PHE A 79 12.41 5.27 11.12
CA PHE A 79 12.49 3.83 10.87
C PHE A 79 12.56 3.01 12.16
N VAL A 80 13.50 3.32 13.04
CA VAL A 80 13.71 2.55 14.28
C VAL A 80 12.53 2.68 15.23
N ILE A 81 11.97 3.90 15.37
CA ILE A 81 10.77 4.15 16.17
C ILE A 81 9.60 3.32 15.64
N SER A 82 9.37 3.32 14.33
CA SER A 82 8.27 2.57 13.72
C SER A 82 8.45 1.06 13.89
N LEU A 83 9.66 0.53 13.71
CA LEU A 83 9.96 -0.88 13.90
C LEU A 83 9.65 -1.32 15.34
N PHE A 84 10.12 -0.54 16.33
CA PHE A 84 9.87 -0.81 17.74
C PHE A 84 8.38 -0.74 18.06
N LEU A 85 7.71 0.37 17.69
CA LEU A 85 6.30 0.58 18.03
C LEU A 85 5.37 -0.41 17.33
N THR A 86 5.66 -0.83 16.10
CA THR A 86 4.83 -1.81 15.39
C THR A 86 4.79 -3.14 16.14
N ILE A 87 5.94 -3.60 16.65
CA ILE A 87 6.03 -4.83 17.46
C ILE A 87 5.21 -4.69 18.75
N PHE A 88 5.40 -3.59 19.47
CA PHE A 88 4.66 -3.34 20.71
C PHE A 88 3.16 -3.15 20.47
N PHE A 89 2.76 -2.55 19.35
CA PHE A 89 1.37 -2.33 18.98
C PHE A 89 0.66 -3.67 18.80
N PHE A 90 1.23 -4.58 18.01
CA PHE A 90 0.65 -5.92 17.84
C PHE A 90 0.64 -6.72 19.14
N LEU A 91 1.69 -6.65 19.96
CA LEU A 91 1.69 -7.27 21.29
C LEU A 91 0.54 -6.74 22.14
N SER A 92 0.37 -5.42 22.20
CA SER A 92 -0.72 -4.79 22.93
C SER A 92 -2.10 -5.24 22.43
N LEU A 93 -2.30 -5.36 21.11
CA LEU A 93 -3.57 -5.85 20.56
C LEU A 93 -3.82 -7.33 20.92
N ILE A 94 -2.78 -8.18 20.88
CA ILE A 94 -2.85 -9.60 21.27
C ILE A 94 -3.27 -9.76 22.75
N PHE A 95 -2.73 -8.92 23.64
CA PHE A 95 -3.06 -8.96 25.06
C PHE A 95 -4.41 -8.31 25.38
N ALA A 96 -4.69 -7.14 24.80
CA ALA A 96 -5.89 -6.36 25.09
C ALA A 96 -7.17 -6.99 24.51
N LYS A 97 -7.06 -7.75 23.40
CA LYS A 97 -8.19 -8.40 22.72
C LYS A 97 -9.38 -7.44 22.54
N PRO A 98 -9.20 -6.33 21.80
CA PRO A 98 -10.20 -5.26 21.73
C PRO A 98 -11.58 -5.71 21.25
N SER A 99 -11.64 -6.78 20.45
CA SER A 99 -12.90 -7.34 19.94
C SER A 99 -13.44 -8.54 20.76
N GLY A 100 -12.76 -8.88 21.85
CA GLY A 100 -13.10 -10.00 22.75
C GLY A 100 -12.81 -11.39 22.20
N THR A 101 -12.33 -11.53 20.96
CA THR A 101 -11.96 -12.83 20.39
C THR A 101 -10.49 -13.17 20.61
N PRO A 102 -10.15 -14.43 20.91
CA PRO A 102 -8.75 -14.84 20.98
C PRO A 102 -8.10 -14.78 19.59
N PRO A 103 -6.81 -14.40 19.50
CA PRO A 103 -6.11 -14.34 18.22
C PRO A 103 -5.94 -15.74 17.62
N ASN A 104 -6.36 -15.92 16.37
CA ASN A 104 -6.20 -17.11 15.57
C ASN A 104 -4.85 -17.10 14.86
N ILE A 105 -3.87 -17.75 15.48
CA ILE A 105 -2.49 -17.86 14.99
C ILE A 105 -2.40 -18.77 13.73
N GLY A 106 -3.44 -19.56 13.44
CA GLY A 106 -3.49 -20.50 12.31
C GLY A 106 -2.55 -21.71 12.48
N LYS A 107 -2.77 -22.76 11.67
CA LYS A 107 -1.89 -23.96 11.69
C LYS A 107 -0.45 -23.56 11.33
N LYS A 108 0.52 -23.96 12.17
CA LYS A 108 1.96 -23.62 12.05
C LYS A 108 2.27 -22.11 12.03
N GLY A 109 1.40 -21.25 12.59
CA GLY A 109 1.68 -19.81 12.64
C GLY A 109 1.52 -19.07 11.31
N LYS A 110 0.85 -19.68 10.32
CA LYS A 110 0.66 -19.12 8.98
C LYS A 110 0.13 -17.67 9.03
N ASN A 111 -0.86 -17.39 9.88
CA ASN A 111 -1.48 -16.07 9.96
C ASN A 111 -0.52 -15.02 10.53
N LEU A 112 0.36 -15.43 11.45
CA LEU A 112 1.40 -14.57 12.02
C LEU A 112 2.48 -14.21 11.00
N ILE A 113 2.85 -15.16 10.12
CA ILE A 113 3.80 -14.90 9.02
C ILE A 113 3.25 -13.82 8.09
N PHE A 114 1.98 -13.93 7.69
CA PHE A 114 1.37 -12.92 6.85
C PHE A 114 1.25 -11.57 7.55
N LEU A 115 0.83 -11.54 8.81
CA LEU A 115 0.80 -10.31 9.59
C LEU A 115 2.18 -9.64 9.63
N GLY A 116 3.24 -10.41 9.85
CA GLY A 116 4.62 -9.90 9.85
C GLY A 116 5.08 -9.38 8.48
N VAL A 117 4.74 -10.06 7.39
CA VAL A 117 5.07 -9.57 6.04
C VAL A 117 4.30 -8.29 5.72
N LEU A 118 3.02 -8.19 6.11
CA LEU A 118 2.22 -7.01 5.85
C LEU A 118 2.61 -5.81 6.72
N SER A 119 3.05 -6.05 7.96
CA SER A 119 3.50 -4.98 8.85
C SER A 119 4.81 -4.33 8.37
N LEU A 120 5.64 -5.04 7.61
CA LEU A 120 6.80 -4.43 6.93
C LEU A 120 6.38 -3.29 6.00
N PHE A 121 5.25 -3.42 5.29
CA PHE A 121 4.72 -2.32 4.48
C PHE A 121 4.21 -1.17 5.33
N GLY A 122 3.66 -1.45 6.53
CA GLY A 122 3.27 -0.42 7.51
C GLY A 122 4.47 0.38 8.01
N ILE A 123 5.56 -0.31 8.36
CA ILE A 123 6.84 0.28 8.78
C ILE A 123 7.43 1.16 7.66
N LEU A 124 7.48 0.65 6.43
CA LEU A 124 7.95 1.42 5.27
C LEU A 124 7.06 2.62 5.00
N ALA A 125 5.74 2.47 5.08
CA ALA A 125 4.79 3.56 4.93
C ALA A 125 4.99 4.64 6.00
N TYR A 126 5.27 4.27 7.25
CA TYR A 126 5.54 5.22 8.33
C TYR A 126 6.74 6.10 7.99
N LEU A 127 7.84 5.48 7.54
CA LEU A 127 9.04 6.19 7.10
C LEU A 127 8.76 7.12 5.92
N VAL A 128 8.09 6.60 4.89
CA VAL A 128 7.80 7.39 3.68
C VAL A 128 6.88 8.56 4.01
N ILE A 129 5.80 8.36 4.77
CA ILE A 129 4.84 9.41 5.14
C ILE A 129 5.51 10.46 6.02
N SER A 130 6.32 10.05 7.00
CA SER A 130 7.00 10.99 7.90
C SER A 130 8.02 11.87 7.16
N ILE A 131 8.87 11.30 6.30
CA ILE A 131 9.78 12.08 5.44
C ILE A 131 8.97 12.99 4.52
N PHE A 132 7.93 12.43 3.91
CA PHE A 132 7.11 13.15 2.96
C PHE A 132 6.45 14.39 3.60
N LEU A 133 5.90 14.28 4.80
CA LEU A 133 5.32 15.42 5.52
C LEU A 133 6.36 16.49 5.90
N THR A 134 7.61 16.11 6.19
CA THR A 134 8.66 17.12 6.41
C THR A 134 8.99 17.93 5.15
N THR A 135 8.79 17.36 3.95
CA THR A 135 8.91 18.13 2.69
C THR A 135 7.78 19.14 2.48
N LEU A 136 6.70 19.02 3.26
CA LEU A 136 5.57 19.96 3.30
C LEU A 136 5.69 20.99 4.43
N GLU A 137 6.89 21.18 4.99
CA GLU A 137 7.14 22.09 6.12
C GLU A 137 6.36 21.73 7.40
N VAL A 138 5.83 20.51 7.49
CA VAL A 138 5.23 19.98 8.72
C VAL A 138 6.33 19.65 9.71
N SER A 139 6.17 20.08 10.97
CA SER A 139 7.16 19.81 12.01
C SER A 139 7.44 18.30 12.17
N ASN A 140 8.67 17.95 12.53
CA ASN A 140 9.10 16.54 12.67
C ASN A 140 8.17 15.75 13.60
N SER A 141 7.79 16.33 14.74
CA SER A 141 6.87 15.72 15.71
C SER A 141 5.48 15.47 15.12
N MET A 142 4.93 16.45 14.40
CA MET A 142 3.61 16.32 13.78
C MET A 142 3.64 15.32 12.61
N SER A 143 4.73 15.28 11.86
CA SER A 143 4.96 14.31 10.78
C SER A 143 4.95 12.87 11.29
N LEU A 144 5.66 12.60 12.40
CA LEU A 144 5.67 11.29 13.07
C LEU A 144 4.30 10.91 13.64
N PHE A 145 3.58 11.89 14.18
CA PHE A 145 2.23 11.67 14.72
C PHE A 145 1.24 11.27 13.62
N ILE A 146 1.16 12.05 12.53
CA ILE A 146 0.26 11.76 11.40
C ILE A 146 0.61 10.43 10.75
N ALA A 147 1.91 10.17 10.52
CA ALA A 147 2.38 8.88 10.01
C ALA A 147 1.92 7.73 10.92
N GLY A 148 2.07 7.86 12.23
CA GLY A 148 1.64 6.85 13.20
C GLY A 148 0.14 6.59 13.18
N VAL A 149 -0.69 7.64 13.15
CA VAL A 149 -2.14 7.46 13.08
C VAL A 149 -2.55 6.66 11.84
N LEU A 150 -1.98 6.99 10.67
CA LEU A 150 -2.28 6.30 9.42
C LEU A 150 -1.80 4.84 9.42
N THR A 151 -0.57 4.58 9.84
CA THR A 151 0.00 3.23 9.79
C THR A 151 -0.55 2.32 10.87
N PHE A 152 -0.77 2.80 12.10
CA PHE A 152 -1.38 1.98 13.15
C PHE A 152 -2.85 1.68 12.87
N THR A 153 -3.55 2.56 12.14
CA THR A 153 -4.88 2.23 11.59
C THR A 153 -4.77 1.06 10.61
N TYR A 154 -3.82 1.11 9.68
CA TYR A 154 -3.54 0.01 8.76
C TYR A 154 -3.17 -1.29 9.48
N ASP A 155 -2.29 -1.24 10.48
CA ASP A 155 -1.88 -2.40 11.26
C ASP A 155 -3.03 -3.00 12.07
N TYR A 156 -3.91 -2.17 12.63
CA TYR A 156 -5.13 -2.62 13.32
C TYR A 156 -6.08 -3.35 12.36
N LEU A 157 -6.24 -2.85 11.12
CA LEU A 157 -7.04 -3.53 10.09
C LEU A 157 -6.45 -4.90 9.73
N ILE A 158 -5.12 -5.00 9.61
CA ILE A 158 -4.43 -6.28 9.37
C ILE A 158 -4.59 -7.24 10.54
N TYR A 159 -4.45 -6.76 11.77
CA TYR A 159 -4.67 -7.55 12.97
C TYR A 159 -6.06 -8.18 12.96
N LYS A 160 -7.11 -7.37 12.73
CA LYS A 160 -8.50 -7.83 12.69
C LYS A 160 -8.75 -8.84 11.56
N LEU A 161 -8.07 -8.66 10.44
CA LEU A 161 -8.18 -9.52 9.29
C LEU A 161 -7.54 -10.90 9.52
N TYR A 162 -6.32 -10.95 10.07
CA TYR A 162 -5.51 -12.17 10.15
C TYR A 162 -5.60 -12.92 11.47
N LEU A 163 -5.78 -12.19 12.57
CA LEU A 163 -5.86 -12.78 13.91
C LEU A 163 -7.30 -12.89 14.41
N GLU A 164 -8.26 -12.09 13.93
CA GLU A 164 -9.65 -12.19 14.40
C GLU A 164 -10.62 -12.78 13.36
N GLU A 165 -10.18 -12.98 12.11
CA GLU A 165 -11.01 -13.47 10.99
C GLU A 165 -12.36 -12.71 10.84
N LYS A 166 -12.43 -11.45 11.31
CA LYS A 166 -13.68 -10.67 11.42
C LYS A 166 -14.05 -9.84 10.18
N THR A 167 -13.41 -10.07 9.05
CA THR A 167 -13.75 -9.40 7.78
C THR A 167 -14.42 -10.38 6.84
N PHE A 168 -15.64 -10.00 6.41
CA PHE A 168 -16.45 -10.64 5.37
C PHE A 168 -15.61 -11.44 4.37
N SER A 169 -15.74 -12.78 4.36
CA SER A 169 -15.34 -13.68 3.27
C SER A 169 -14.05 -13.28 2.53
N ASN A 170 -12.90 -13.58 3.14
CA ASN A 170 -11.53 -13.16 2.78
C ASN A 170 -11.00 -13.48 1.36
N ALA A 171 -11.78 -14.02 0.42
CA ALA A 171 -11.30 -14.33 -0.94
C ALA A 171 -10.87 -13.08 -1.72
N LEU A 172 -11.63 -11.98 -1.62
CA LEU A 172 -11.36 -10.73 -2.35
C LEU A 172 -10.12 -9.99 -1.84
N PHE A 173 -9.92 -9.95 -0.53
CA PHE A 173 -8.72 -9.34 0.05
C PHE A 173 -7.47 -10.11 -0.39
N TRP A 174 -7.48 -11.43 -0.29
CA TRP A 174 -6.36 -12.27 -0.71
C TRP A 174 -6.07 -12.18 -2.20
N GLU A 175 -7.08 -11.87 -3.01
CA GLU A 175 -6.92 -11.53 -4.42
C GLU A 175 -6.24 -10.16 -4.60
N ILE A 176 -6.76 -9.09 -3.99
CA ILE A 176 -6.15 -7.74 -4.01
C ILE A 176 -4.71 -7.77 -3.52
N PHE A 177 -4.43 -8.52 -2.45
CA PHE A 177 -3.11 -8.60 -1.84
C PHE A 177 -2.10 -9.31 -2.75
N ARG A 178 -2.46 -10.46 -3.33
CA ARG A 178 -1.61 -11.13 -4.32
C ARG A 178 -1.41 -10.24 -5.55
N PHE A 179 -2.44 -9.52 -5.96
CA PHE A 179 -2.35 -8.57 -7.06
C PHE A 179 -1.35 -7.45 -6.78
N ALA A 180 -1.37 -6.87 -5.58
CA ALA A 180 -0.44 -5.84 -5.16
C ALA A 180 1.02 -6.35 -5.12
N ILE A 181 1.27 -7.54 -4.58
CA ILE A 181 2.61 -8.16 -4.58
C ILE A 181 3.11 -8.37 -6.02
N VAL A 182 2.27 -8.92 -6.90
CA VAL A 182 2.63 -9.13 -8.30
C VAL A 182 2.91 -7.80 -9.00
N GLY A 183 2.10 -6.77 -8.73
CA GLY A 183 2.34 -5.42 -9.23
C GLY A 183 3.67 -4.82 -8.76
N LEU A 184 4.03 -5.04 -7.49
CA LEU A 184 5.31 -4.59 -6.94
C LEU A 184 6.49 -5.30 -7.60
N ILE A 185 6.44 -6.62 -7.75
CA ILE A 185 7.49 -7.38 -8.43
C ILE A 185 7.66 -6.90 -9.87
N ALA A 186 6.56 -6.70 -10.60
CA ALA A 186 6.59 -6.17 -11.95
C ALA A 186 7.25 -4.77 -12.02
N ALA A 187 6.96 -3.90 -11.06
CA ALA A 187 7.55 -2.57 -10.97
C ALA A 187 9.06 -2.61 -10.71
N VAL A 188 9.55 -3.58 -9.93
CA VAL A 188 10.99 -3.79 -9.72
C VAL A 188 11.68 -4.17 -11.03
N PHE A 189 11.10 -5.09 -11.81
CA PHE A 189 11.67 -5.46 -13.12
C PHE A 189 11.61 -4.33 -14.14
N ASP A 190 10.52 -3.56 -14.17
CA ASP A 190 10.40 -2.34 -14.98
C ASP A 190 11.54 -1.37 -14.67
N PHE A 191 11.72 -1.03 -13.39
CA PHE A 191 12.77 -0.13 -12.94
C PHE A 191 14.17 -0.65 -13.28
N LEU A 192 14.46 -1.93 -13.02
CA LEU A 192 15.77 -2.52 -13.30
C LEU A 192 16.13 -2.49 -14.79
N LEU A 193 15.17 -2.80 -15.66
CA LEU A 193 15.42 -2.77 -17.10
C LEU A 193 15.51 -1.35 -17.62
N CYS A 194 14.65 -0.44 -17.15
CA CYS A 194 14.79 0.97 -17.48
C CYS A 194 16.18 1.50 -17.08
N PHE A 195 16.66 1.14 -15.88
CA PHE A 195 17.99 1.51 -15.41
C PHE A 195 19.11 0.89 -16.28
N LEU A 196 19.02 -0.40 -16.60
CA LEU A 196 20.02 -1.08 -17.41
C LEU A 196 20.12 -0.47 -18.81
N PHE A 197 19.00 -0.22 -19.48
CA PHE A 197 19.01 0.42 -20.79
C PHE A 197 19.56 1.84 -20.71
N GLN A 198 19.09 2.65 -19.75
CA GLN A 198 19.50 4.04 -19.61
C GLN A 198 21.00 4.19 -19.32
N PHE A 199 21.54 3.40 -18.39
CA PHE A 199 22.91 3.61 -17.89
C PHE A 199 23.94 2.65 -18.49
N TYR A 200 23.55 1.43 -18.87
CA TYR A 200 24.49 0.43 -19.39
C TYR A 200 24.49 0.37 -20.92
N VAL A 201 23.32 0.36 -21.56
CA VAL A 201 23.21 0.29 -23.03
C VAL A 201 23.48 1.66 -23.66
N PHE A 202 22.84 2.71 -23.14
CA PHE A 202 22.97 4.06 -23.67
C PHE A 202 24.01 4.92 -22.93
N GLN A 203 24.80 4.31 -22.03
CA GLN A 203 25.90 4.96 -21.31
C GLN A 203 25.51 6.26 -20.57
N GLY A 204 24.27 6.35 -20.10
CA GLY A 204 23.76 7.54 -19.40
C GLY A 204 23.42 8.72 -20.31
N ASN A 205 23.28 8.52 -21.62
CA ASN A 205 22.88 9.56 -22.56
C ASN A 205 21.51 10.16 -22.15
N THR A 206 21.48 11.48 -21.97
CA THR A 206 20.34 12.25 -21.45
C THR A 206 19.38 12.71 -22.55
N ALA A 207 19.61 12.32 -23.81
CA ALA A 207 18.71 12.66 -24.89
C ALA A 207 17.28 12.15 -24.64
N TRP A 208 16.28 12.96 -24.98
CA TRP A 208 14.87 12.68 -24.69
C TRP A 208 14.39 11.34 -25.27
N TYR A 209 14.91 10.93 -26.43
CA TYR A 209 14.57 9.66 -27.07
C TYR A 209 15.17 8.45 -26.34
N VAL A 210 16.34 8.60 -25.69
CA VAL A 210 16.99 7.53 -24.92
C VAL A 210 16.17 7.20 -23.68
N SER A 211 15.72 8.23 -22.96
CA SER A 211 14.85 8.06 -21.80
C SER A 211 13.51 7.44 -22.21
N GLY A 212 12.92 7.90 -23.32
CA GLY A 212 11.68 7.33 -23.86
C GLY A 212 11.80 5.84 -24.20
N ILE A 213 12.86 5.43 -24.90
CA ILE A 213 13.09 4.03 -25.28
C ILE A 213 13.37 3.17 -24.03
N SER A 214 14.20 3.65 -23.11
CA SER A 214 14.55 2.91 -21.89
C SER A 214 13.32 2.66 -21.01
N THR A 215 12.47 3.68 -20.83
CA THR A 215 11.20 3.54 -20.12
C THR A 215 10.21 2.64 -20.86
N ALA A 216 10.14 2.72 -22.19
CA ALA A 216 9.27 1.83 -22.97
C ALA A 216 9.67 0.35 -22.85
N MET A 217 10.98 0.05 -22.86
CA MET A 217 11.51 -1.30 -22.69
C MET A 217 11.24 -1.85 -21.28
N GLY A 218 11.51 -1.04 -20.24
CA GLY A 218 11.17 -1.39 -18.86
C GLY A 218 9.68 -1.68 -18.70
N PHE A 219 8.84 -0.76 -19.17
CA PHE A 219 7.38 -0.88 -19.03
C PHE A 219 6.86 -2.12 -19.74
N THR A 220 7.34 -2.41 -20.96
CA THR A 220 6.92 -3.58 -21.73
C THR A 220 7.20 -4.87 -20.96
N VAL A 221 8.41 -5.04 -20.43
CA VAL A 221 8.76 -6.26 -19.68
C VAL A 221 8.04 -6.32 -18.33
N GLY A 222 7.92 -5.18 -17.63
CA GLY A 222 7.13 -5.08 -16.40
C GLY A 222 5.68 -5.52 -16.62
N VAL A 223 5.03 -5.06 -17.69
CA VAL A 223 3.66 -5.45 -18.06
C VAL A 223 3.56 -6.94 -18.37
N VAL A 224 4.52 -7.51 -19.10
CA VAL A 224 4.56 -8.96 -19.41
C VAL A 224 4.67 -9.80 -18.13
N ILE A 225 5.59 -9.45 -17.23
CA ILE A 225 5.75 -10.15 -15.94
C ILE A 225 4.48 -10.01 -15.09
N ASN A 226 3.89 -8.81 -15.05
CA ASN A 226 2.65 -8.55 -14.34
C ASN A 226 1.51 -9.42 -14.89
N TYR A 227 1.43 -9.61 -16.21
CA TYR A 227 0.45 -10.48 -16.85
C TYR A 227 0.65 -11.95 -16.49
N LEU A 228 1.86 -12.49 -16.64
CA LEU A 228 2.17 -13.88 -16.30
C LEU A 228 1.82 -14.15 -14.84
N MET A 229 2.35 -13.35 -13.93
CA MET A 229 2.14 -13.54 -12.49
C MET A 229 0.69 -13.29 -12.06
N SER A 230 -0.03 -12.31 -12.64
CA SER A 230 -1.45 -12.11 -12.34
C SER A 230 -2.27 -13.33 -12.75
N THR A 231 -2.02 -13.86 -13.95
CA THR A 231 -2.71 -15.04 -14.48
C THR A 231 -2.43 -16.28 -13.65
N TYR A 232 -1.16 -16.54 -13.29
CA TYR A 232 -0.77 -17.77 -12.61
C TYR A 232 -0.89 -17.73 -11.09
N MET A 233 -0.84 -16.57 -10.43
CA MET A 233 -0.74 -16.46 -8.97
C MET A 233 -1.98 -15.81 -8.32
N VAL A 234 -2.55 -14.79 -8.96
CA VAL A 234 -3.66 -14.01 -8.40
C VAL A 234 -5.00 -14.68 -8.73
N TYR A 235 -5.22 -15.01 -10.00
CA TYR A 235 -6.52 -15.47 -10.51
C TYR A 235 -6.59 -16.97 -10.82
N LYS A 236 -5.88 -17.81 -10.04
CA LYS A 236 -5.83 -19.28 -10.23
C LYS A 236 -7.19 -19.99 -10.37
N ASN A 237 -8.26 -19.40 -9.84
CA ASN A 237 -9.60 -20.00 -9.79
C ASN A 237 -10.63 -19.25 -10.68
N ALA A 238 -10.19 -18.33 -11.56
CA ALA A 238 -11.09 -17.67 -12.49
C ALA A 238 -11.68 -18.73 -13.45
N LYS A 239 -13.01 -18.76 -13.56
CA LYS A 239 -13.75 -19.80 -14.30
C LYS A 239 -13.61 -19.69 -15.82
N SER A 240 -12.90 -18.68 -16.32
CA SER A 240 -12.77 -18.41 -17.75
C SER A 240 -11.34 -18.65 -18.24
N ASP A 241 -11.17 -19.59 -19.19
CA ASP A 241 -9.92 -19.80 -19.93
C ASP A 241 -9.57 -18.63 -20.88
N THR A 242 -10.39 -17.58 -20.89
CA THR A 242 -10.18 -16.35 -21.67
C THR A 242 -8.88 -15.63 -21.29
N SER A 243 -8.46 -15.70 -20.02
CA SER A 243 -7.25 -15.00 -19.56
C SER A 243 -5.97 -15.57 -20.15
N LYS A 244 -5.95 -16.83 -20.62
CA LYS A 244 -4.77 -17.49 -21.21
C LYS A 244 -4.73 -17.37 -22.74
N THR A 245 -5.74 -16.78 -23.35
CA THR A 245 -5.86 -16.62 -24.80
C THR A 245 -5.13 -15.35 -25.25
N ILE A 246 -4.65 -15.30 -26.51
CA ILE A 246 -4.01 -14.11 -27.13
C ILE A 246 -4.87 -12.85 -26.95
N LYS A 247 -6.21 -12.99 -26.96
CA LYS A 247 -7.16 -11.90 -26.68
C LYS A 247 -7.06 -11.36 -25.24
N GLY A 248 -6.85 -12.22 -24.25
CA GLY A 248 -6.65 -11.83 -22.84
C GLY A 248 -5.33 -11.11 -22.64
N MET A 249 -4.25 -11.55 -23.32
CA MET A 249 -2.97 -10.84 -23.35
C MET A 249 -3.09 -9.44 -23.95
N ALA A 250 -3.73 -9.33 -25.12
CA ALA A 250 -3.94 -8.04 -25.78
C ALA A 250 -4.78 -7.09 -24.91
N MET A 251 -5.85 -7.60 -24.30
CA MET A 251 -6.68 -6.80 -23.38
C MET A 251 -5.92 -6.35 -22.14
N PHE A 252 -5.04 -7.20 -21.59
CA PHE A 252 -4.17 -6.83 -20.48
C PHE A 252 -3.21 -5.71 -20.85
N LEU A 253 -2.58 -5.82 -22.04
CA LEU A 253 -1.67 -4.78 -22.54
C LEU A 253 -2.40 -3.46 -22.78
N ILE A 254 -3.58 -3.49 -23.40
CA ILE A 254 -4.41 -2.30 -23.63
C ILE A 254 -4.78 -1.64 -22.30
N LEU A 255 -5.25 -2.42 -21.31
CA LEU A 255 -5.58 -1.89 -19.99
C LEU A 255 -4.35 -1.31 -19.27
N ALA A 256 -3.17 -1.95 -19.42
CA ALA A 256 -1.93 -1.41 -18.87
C ALA A 256 -1.52 -0.08 -19.53
N ILE A 257 -1.66 0.04 -20.86
CA ILE A 257 -1.41 1.29 -21.59
C ILE A 257 -2.38 2.39 -21.14
N ILE A 258 -3.67 2.07 -20.98
CA ILE A 258 -4.65 3.04 -20.46
C ILE A 258 -4.28 3.46 -19.03
N GLY A 259 -3.88 2.51 -18.18
CA GLY A 259 -3.38 2.81 -16.84
C GLY A 259 -2.17 3.74 -16.85
N LEU A 260 -1.22 3.53 -17.77
CA LEU A 260 -0.06 4.42 -17.96
C LEU A 260 -0.51 5.82 -18.40
N LEU A 261 -1.41 5.93 -19.37
CA LEU A 261 -1.95 7.22 -19.83
C LEU A 261 -2.70 7.97 -18.72
N ILE A 262 -3.48 7.25 -17.90
CA ILE A 262 -4.12 7.81 -16.70
C ILE A 262 -3.06 8.35 -15.74
N GLY A 263 -1.99 7.60 -15.50
CA GLY A 263 -0.88 8.05 -14.65
C GLY A 263 -0.21 9.32 -15.16
N ILE A 264 0.06 9.39 -16.47
CA ILE A 264 0.63 10.58 -17.14
C ILE A 264 -0.33 11.76 -17.08
N ALA A 265 -1.62 11.54 -17.33
CA ALA A 265 -2.64 12.59 -17.25
C ALA A 265 -2.78 13.15 -15.84
N ILE A 266 -2.79 12.28 -14.82
CA ILE A 266 -2.83 12.70 -13.41
C ILE A 266 -1.57 13.47 -13.04
N GLN A 267 -0.38 13.01 -13.49
CA GLN A 267 0.87 13.73 -13.30
C GLN A 267 0.80 15.13 -13.90
N TYR A 268 0.34 15.25 -15.15
CA TYR A 268 0.21 16.52 -15.84
C TYR A 268 -0.77 17.46 -15.13
N VAL A 269 -1.93 16.95 -14.71
CA VAL A 269 -2.94 17.77 -14.03
C VAL A 269 -2.46 18.19 -12.64
N LEU A 270 -2.03 17.26 -11.80
CA LEU A 270 -1.66 17.55 -10.40
C LEU A 270 -0.35 18.33 -10.30
N TYR A 271 0.64 18.01 -11.13
CA TYR A 271 1.96 18.63 -11.06
C TYR A 271 2.10 19.81 -12.03
N ASP A 272 1.94 19.59 -13.32
CA ASP A 272 2.23 20.63 -14.32
C ASP A 272 1.15 21.73 -14.38
N LEU A 273 -0.13 21.36 -14.24
CA LEU A 273 -1.22 22.33 -14.29
C LEU A 273 -1.43 23.01 -12.93
N PHE A 274 -1.60 22.24 -11.85
CA PHE A 274 -1.91 22.82 -10.54
C PHE A 274 -0.70 23.47 -9.84
N ASN A 275 0.51 22.89 -9.88
CA ASN A 275 1.68 23.57 -9.28
C ASN A 275 2.29 24.60 -10.22
N LEU A 276 2.72 24.19 -11.42
CA LEU A 276 3.56 25.07 -12.25
C LEU A 276 2.77 26.21 -12.90
N LYS A 277 1.51 25.97 -13.34
CA LYS A 277 0.69 27.01 -13.98
C LYS A 277 -0.18 27.81 -13.02
N LEU A 278 -0.80 27.17 -12.03
CA LEU A 278 -1.73 27.82 -11.09
C LEU A 278 -1.08 28.25 -9.77
N GLY A 279 0.19 27.91 -9.54
CA GLY A 279 0.93 28.30 -8.34
C GLY A 279 0.42 27.66 -7.04
N ILE A 280 -0.39 26.60 -7.13
CA ILE A 280 -0.96 25.92 -5.96
C ILE A 280 0.08 24.93 -5.43
N THR A 281 0.77 25.32 -4.36
CA THR A 281 1.85 24.53 -3.72
C THR A 281 1.38 23.30 -2.94
N LEU A 282 0.07 23.02 -2.92
CA LEU A 282 -0.51 21.86 -2.21
C LEU A 282 -0.04 20.51 -2.75
N PHE A 283 0.44 20.43 -4.00
CA PHE A 283 0.71 19.16 -4.68
C PHE A 283 2.21 18.98 -4.99
N SER A 284 3.08 18.96 -3.98
CA SER A 284 4.51 18.66 -4.19
C SER A 284 4.71 17.41 -5.06
N TYR A 285 5.80 17.36 -5.84
CA TYR A 285 6.07 16.25 -6.78
C TYR A 285 5.89 14.84 -6.16
N PRO A 286 6.35 14.57 -4.92
CA PRO A 286 6.17 13.25 -4.32
C PRO A 286 4.69 12.94 -3.98
N ILE A 287 3.86 13.94 -3.66
CA ILE A 287 2.40 13.76 -3.48
C ILE A 287 1.79 13.28 -4.79
N CYS A 288 2.08 14.01 -5.87
CA CYS A 288 1.56 13.70 -7.19
C CYS A 288 1.97 12.28 -7.60
N PHE A 289 3.22 11.91 -7.31
CA PHE A 289 3.73 10.57 -7.54
C PHE A 289 2.99 9.49 -6.76
N VAL A 290 2.71 9.70 -5.47
CA VAL A 290 1.98 8.72 -4.65
C VAL A 290 0.52 8.60 -5.11
N LEU A 291 -0.16 9.73 -5.32
CA LEU A 291 -1.55 9.77 -5.77
C LEU A 291 -1.74 9.12 -7.14
N ARG A 292 -0.91 9.47 -8.13
CA ARG A 292 -0.99 8.84 -9.46
C ARG A 292 -0.80 7.34 -9.35
N THR A 293 0.15 6.89 -8.54
CA THR A 293 0.50 5.46 -8.42
C THR A 293 -0.62 4.68 -7.76
N LEU A 294 -1.24 5.22 -6.71
CA LEU A 294 -2.41 4.62 -6.07
C LEU A 294 -3.59 4.53 -7.03
N ILE A 295 -3.92 5.62 -7.73
CA ILE A 295 -5.05 5.64 -8.67
C ILE A 295 -4.83 4.64 -9.81
N VAL A 296 -3.63 4.60 -10.39
CA VAL A 296 -3.29 3.65 -11.45
C VAL A 296 -3.31 2.20 -10.95
N MET A 297 -2.85 1.94 -9.72
CA MET A 297 -2.97 0.61 -9.11
C MET A 297 -4.43 0.18 -8.94
N VAL A 298 -5.29 1.05 -8.43
CA VAL A 298 -6.72 0.76 -8.25
C VAL A 298 -7.39 0.52 -9.61
N TYR A 299 -7.12 1.36 -10.60
CA TYR A 299 -7.60 1.18 -11.97
C TYR A 299 -7.16 -0.17 -12.54
N ASN A 300 -5.87 -0.51 -12.40
CA ASN A 300 -5.31 -1.77 -12.89
C ASN A 300 -5.97 -2.98 -12.23
N TYR A 301 -6.25 -2.92 -10.92
CA TYR A 301 -6.96 -4.00 -10.23
C TYR A 301 -8.40 -4.15 -10.73
N ILE A 302 -9.17 -3.06 -10.67
CA ILE A 302 -10.61 -3.06 -11.00
C ILE A 302 -10.83 -3.50 -12.44
N SER A 303 -10.06 -2.94 -13.39
CA SER A 303 -10.20 -3.25 -14.81
C SER A 303 -9.89 -4.72 -15.10
N ARG A 304 -8.79 -5.26 -14.57
CA ARG A 304 -8.42 -6.66 -14.81
C ARG A 304 -9.45 -7.63 -14.22
N LYS A 305 -9.97 -7.33 -13.03
CA LYS A 305 -11.02 -8.13 -12.41
C LYS A 305 -12.30 -8.15 -13.23
N ILE A 306 -12.76 -6.98 -13.70
CA ILE A 306 -14.03 -6.85 -14.43
C ILE A 306 -13.92 -7.43 -15.86
N PHE A 307 -12.83 -7.12 -16.56
CA PHE A 307 -12.71 -7.40 -17.99
C PHE A 307 -12.00 -8.72 -18.30
N ILE A 308 -11.12 -9.23 -17.44
CA ILE A 308 -10.27 -10.40 -17.74
C ILE A 308 -10.61 -11.62 -16.88
N TYR A 309 -10.81 -11.44 -15.57
CA TYR A 309 -10.85 -12.56 -14.61
C TYR A 309 -12.22 -12.79 -13.95
N ARG A 310 -13.29 -12.53 -14.70
CA ARG A 310 -14.68 -12.63 -14.26
C ARG A 310 -15.04 -14.00 -13.68
#